data_AF-A0A966XHJ7-F1
#
_entry.id   AF-A0A966XHJ7-F1
#
_cell.length_a   1.000
_cell.length_b   1.000
_cell.length_c   1.000
_cell.angle_alpha   90.00
_cell.angle_beta   90.00
_cell.angle_gamma   90.00
#
_symmetry.space_group_name_H-M   'P 1'
#
loop_
_entity.id
_entity.type
_entity.pdbx_description
1 polymer ?
#
loop_
_entity_poly.entity_id
_entity_poly.type
_entity_poly.pdbx_seq_one_letter_code
_entity_poly.pdbx_strand_id
1 'polypeptide(L)'
;MSARRRFRLLMALAVLAVALAACSGNTEDGAAETQSSIEENQNTNEASRPNESNQTATDSTGDGRHKFLNTTCTGTSGGNFTSKITDTETTYAIFAPGGAAGYEIKPHGYFLIKGERAAVYAPVDMNLVQGSYYKEPENFLADNTYILHFAVGCDYAMFIDHITDPVDKIKAVMNTQPKEDTRMDTFFDDPIDFKAGELIGYTIGAGPNTRP
;
A
#
# COMPACT_ATOMS: atom_id res chain seq x y z
N MET A 1 64.99 24.26 26.49
CA MET A 1 63.74 24.90 26.01
C MET A 1 63.05 23.84 25.15
N SER A 2 61.85 23.33 25.36
CA SER A 2 60.61 23.92 25.88
C SER A 2 59.77 22.83 26.58
N ALA A 3 58.90 23.27 27.46
CA ALA A 3 58.22 22.49 28.48
C ALA A 3 56.90 21.86 28.00
N ARG A 4 56.56 20.75 28.67
CA ARG A 4 55.27 20.05 28.69
C ARG A 4 54.08 21.02 28.75
N ARG A 5 53.03 20.77 27.97
CA ARG A 5 51.68 21.23 28.29
C ARG A 5 50.70 20.06 28.36
N ARG A 6 49.91 20.12 29.42
CA ARG A 6 49.05 19.10 30.00
C ARG A 6 47.66 19.14 29.38
N PHE A 7 47.07 17.94 29.29
CA PHE A 7 45.68 17.59 29.62
C PHE A 7 44.74 18.74 30.05
N ARG A 8 43.56 18.80 29.43
CA ARG A 8 42.26 18.89 30.14
C ARG A 8 41.11 18.49 29.21
N LEU A 9 40.62 17.28 29.48
CA LEU A 9 39.31 16.75 29.10
C LEU A 9 38.24 17.58 29.82
N LEU A 10 37.27 18.14 29.10
CA LEU A 10 36.06 18.74 29.68
C LEU A 10 34.86 17.97 29.12
N MET A 11 34.40 17.01 29.91
CA MET A 11 33.05 16.47 29.84
C MET A 11 32.06 17.59 30.20
N ALA A 12 31.12 17.89 29.30
CA ALA A 12 29.89 18.57 29.64
C ALA A 12 28.76 17.55 29.55
N LEU A 13 28.44 16.94 30.69
CA LEU A 13 27.26 16.11 30.90
C LEU A 13 26.08 17.07 31.15
N ALA A 14 25.20 17.25 30.17
CA ALA A 14 23.94 17.95 30.36
C ALA A 14 22.89 16.91 30.82
N VAL A 15 22.61 16.89 32.12
CA VAL A 15 21.51 16.11 32.69
C VAL A 15 20.24 16.94 32.51
N LEU A 16 19.37 16.52 31.59
CA LEU A 16 18.04 17.06 31.43
C LEU A 16 17.11 16.34 32.43
N ALA A 17 16.75 17.01 33.51
CA ALA A 17 15.72 16.55 34.43
C ALA A 17 14.35 16.88 33.83
N VAL A 18 13.63 15.87 33.34
CA VAL A 18 12.21 16.00 32.99
C VAL A 18 11.40 15.64 34.24
N ALA A 19 10.69 16.62 34.78
CA ALA A 19 9.73 16.42 35.85
C ALA A 19 8.47 15.74 35.29
N LEU A 20 8.23 14.49 35.71
CA LEU A 20 6.95 13.81 35.54
C LEU A 20 5.97 14.34 36.59
N ALA A 21 4.99 15.14 36.14
CA ALA A 21 3.82 15.45 36.94
C ALA A 21 2.88 14.24 36.92
N ALA A 22 2.91 13.46 37.98
CA ALA A 22 1.93 12.43 38.29
C ALA A 22 0.62 13.08 38.74
N CYS A 23 -0.47 12.86 38.00
CA CYS A 23 -1.81 12.99 38.55
C CYS A 23 -2.30 11.57 38.87
N SER A 24 -2.26 11.23 40.16
CA SER A 24 -2.91 10.07 40.74
C SER A 24 -4.20 10.51 41.43
N GLY A 25 -5.24 9.69 41.27
CA GLY A 25 -6.32 9.55 42.25
C GLY A 25 -7.56 10.40 42.00
N ASN A 26 -8.65 9.74 41.60
CA ASN A 26 -9.69 9.48 42.59
C ASN A 26 -10.53 8.25 42.24
N THR A 27 -10.83 7.54 43.30
CA THR A 27 -11.58 6.29 43.42
C THR A 27 -13.09 6.55 43.44
N GLU A 28 -13.82 5.46 43.19
CA GLU A 28 -15.11 5.09 43.80
C GLU A 28 -16.43 5.56 43.17
N ASP A 29 -17.19 4.50 42.82
CA ASP A 29 -18.62 4.28 43.01
C ASP A 29 -19.64 4.96 42.10
N GLY A 30 -20.42 4.09 41.43
CA GLY A 30 -21.65 4.50 40.75
C GLY A 30 -22.17 3.46 39.78
N ALA A 31 -22.67 2.34 40.30
CA ALA A 31 -23.59 1.49 39.55
C ALA A 31 -24.86 2.30 39.19
N ALA A 32 -25.17 2.40 37.90
CA ALA A 32 -26.52 2.66 37.42
C ALA A 32 -26.66 2.02 36.03
N GLU A 33 -27.38 0.92 35.99
CA GLU A 33 -27.98 0.40 34.77
C GLU A 33 -28.83 1.51 34.12
N THR A 34 -28.64 1.73 32.83
CA THR A 34 -29.66 2.32 31.98
C THR A 34 -29.66 1.55 30.68
N GLN A 35 -30.53 0.55 30.62
CA GLN A 35 -30.98 -0.05 29.38
C GLN A 35 -31.73 1.04 28.60
N SER A 36 -31.05 1.63 27.63
CA SER A 36 -31.71 2.45 26.60
C SER A 36 -32.06 1.53 25.43
N SER A 37 -33.29 1.05 25.43
CA SER A 37 -33.98 0.52 24.25
C SER A 37 -33.97 1.58 23.15
N ILE A 38 -33.12 1.40 22.13
CA ILE A 38 -33.31 2.12 20.87
C ILE A 38 -34.35 1.32 20.09
N GLU A 39 -35.56 1.87 20.10
CA GLU A 39 -36.66 1.48 19.24
C GLU A 39 -36.27 1.60 17.77
N GLU A 40 -36.64 0.55 17.05
CA GLU A 40 -36.72 0.44 15.61
C GLU A 40 -37.72 1.48 15.07
N ASN A 41 -37.23 2.61 14.58
CA ASN A 41 -38.05 3.56 13.83
C ASN A 41 -37.91 3.30 12.33
N GLN A 42 -38.76 2.40 11.82
CA GLN A 42 -39.05 2.25 10.40
C GLN A 42 -39.73 3.52 9.90
N ASN A 43 -38.94 4.48 9.40
CA ASN A 43 -39.47 5.60 8.63
C ASN A 43 -39.07 5.45 7.17
N THR A 44 -40.01 4.89 6.40
CA THR A 44 -40.00 4.81 4.95
C THR A 44 -40.14 6.21 4.36
N ASN A 45 -39.04 6.78 3.90
CA ASN A 45 -39.06 7.85 2.90
C ASN A 45 -38.20 7.40 1.72
N GLU A 46 -38.85 6.68 0.79
CA GLU A 46 -38.43 6.52 -0.59
C GLU A 46 -38.24 7.91 -1.22
N ALA A 47 -37.02 8.44 -1.16
CA ALA A 47 -36.57 9.43 -2.11
C ALA A 47 -36.29 8.69 -3.42
N SER A 48 -37.23 8.81 -4.36
CA SER A 48 -37.14 8.28 -5.72
C SER A 48 -35.81 8.70 -6.37
N ARG A 49 -34.88 7.75 -6.47
CA ARG A 49 -33.72 7.88 -7.37
C ARG A 49 -34.22 7.72 -8.80
N PRO A 50 -33.78 8.57 -9.75
CA PRO A 50 -34.12 8.37 -11.15
C PRO A 50 -33.62 7.00 -11.59
N ASN A 51 -34.54 6.26 -12.20
CA ASN A 51 -34.34 4.97 -12.83
C ASN A 51 -33.42 5.14 -14.05
N GLU A 52 -32.10 5.00 -13.88
CA GLU A 52 -31.17 4.75 -14.99
C GLU A 52 -31.30 3.27 -15.40
N SER A 53 -32.42 2.96 -16.03
CA SER A 53 -32.59 1.73 -16.79
C SER A 53 -31.82 1.85 -18.11
N ASN A 54 -31.14 0.76 -18.48
CA ASN A 54 -30.61 0.45 -19.81
C ASN A 54 -29.45 1.30 -20.32
N GLN A 55 -28.26 1.03 -19.82
CA GLN A 55 -27.13 0.88 -20.74
C GLN A 55 -27.03 -0.60 -21.13
N THR A 56 -27.71 -0.92 -22.22
CA THR A 56 -27.45 -2.13 -23.01
C THR A 56 -25.95 -2.15 -23.29
N ALA A 57 -25.27 -3.20 -22.83
CA ALA A 57 -23.91 -3.52 -23.21
C ALA A 57 -23.88 -3.71 -24.74
N THR A 58 -23.60 -2.64 -25.46
CA THR A 58 -23.30 -2.69 -26.88
C THR A 58 -21.87 -3.20 -27.02
N ASP A 59 -21.78 -4.41 -27.55
CA ASP A 59 -20.65 -5.03 -28.25
C ASP A 59 -19.32 -4.28 -28.18
N SER A 60 -18.46 -4.75 -27.27
CA SER A 60 -17.03 -4.47 -27.23
C SER A 60 -16.32 -5.16 -28.40
N THR A 61 -16.50 -4.67 -29.62
CA THR A 61 -15.64 -5.02 -30.75
C THR A 61 -14.64 -3.91 -30.99
N GLY A 62 -13.41 -4.11 -30.49
CA GLY A 62 -12.19 -3.53 -31.06
C GLY A 62 -11.79 -2.15 -30.56
N ASP A 63 -10.62 -2.10 -29.91
CA ASP A 63 -9.87 -0.90 -29.51
C ASP A 63 -10.41 -0.13 -28.29
N GLY A 64 -10.54 -0.84 -27.17
CA GLY A 64 -10.70 -0.20 -25.87
C GLY A 64 -9.36 0.42 -25.45
N ARG A 65 -9.20 1.74 -25.51
CA ARG A 65 -8.19 2.41 -24.68
C ARG A 65 -8.71 2.45 -23.24
N HIS A 66 -7.90 2.06 -22.28
CA HIS A 66 -8.17 2.36 -20.88
C HIS A 66 -8.24 3.87 -20.70
N LYS A 67 -9.43 4.39 -20.36
CA LYS A 67 -9.61 5.83 -20.06
C LYS A 67 -8.72 6.32 -18.92
N PHE A 68 -8.28 5.41 -18.03
CA PHE A 68 -7.49 5.71 -16.83
C PHE A 68 -6.00 5.32 -16.95
N LEU A 69 -5.63 4.36 -17.80
CA LEU A 69 -4.24 3.92 -17.99
C LEU A 69 -3.62 4.36 -19.32
N ASN A 70 -4.30 5.15 -20.15
CA ASN A 70 -3.80 5.60 -21.46
C ASN A 70 -3.15 4.49 -22.32
N THR A 71 -3.59 3.25 -22.16
CA THR A 71 -3.04 2.07 -22.82
C THR A 71 -4.15 1.34 -23.57
N THR A 72 -3.78 0.59 -24.60
CA THR A 72 -4.71 -0.25 -25.35
C THR A 72 -4.95 -1.54 -24.57
N CYS A 73 -6.21 -1.96 -24.49
CA CYS A 73 -6.59 -3.25 -23.93
C CYS A 73 -7.34 -4.06 -24.96
N THR A 74 -7.21 -5.37 -24.84
CA THR A 74 -7.96 -6.32 -25.67
C THR A 74 -8.63 -7.34 -24.77
N GLY A 75 -9.94 -7.48 -24.92
CA GLY A 75 -10.75 -8.43 -24.17
C GLY A 75 -11.08 -8.04 -22.73
N THR A 76 -11.98 -8.81 -22.13
CA THR A 76 -12.36 -8.74 -20.71
C THR A 76 -11.57 -9.79 -19.94
N SER A 77 -11.05 -9.43 -18.78
CA SER A 77 -10.39 -10.36 -17.85
C SER A 77 -11.39 -11.22 -17.08
N GLY A 78 -12.66 -10.80 -17.02
CA GLY A 78 -13.66 -11.35 -16.11
C GLY A 78 -13.45 -10.95 -14.65
N GLY A 79 -12.35 -10.24 -14.35
CA GLY A 79 -12.05 -9.58 -13.07
C GLY A 79 -11.91 -10.47 -11.84
N ASN A 80 -11.86 -11.79 -12.03
CA ASN A 80 -11.78 -12.74 -10.93
C ASN A 80 -10.32 -13.03 -10.61
N PHE A 81 -9.94 -12.88 -9.34
CA PHE A 81 -8.66 -13.37 -8.85
C PHE A 81 -8.69 -14.91 -8.79
N THR A 82 -7.89 -15.54 -9.64
CA THR A 82 -7.77 -17.01 -9.75
C THR A 82 -6.52 -17.55 -9.04
N SER A 83 -5.68 -16.67 -8.50
CA SER A 83 -4.46 -17.00 -7.78
C SER A 83 -4.27 -16.12 -6.55
N LYS A 84 -3.53 -16.65 -5.56
CA LYS A 84 -3.13 -15.87 -4.38
C LYS A 84 -2.16 -14.77 -4.78
N ILE A 85 -2.28 -13.59 -4.17
CA ILE A 85 -1.31 -12.48 -4.37
C ILE A 85 -0.01 -12.71 -3.60
N THR A 86 -0.05 -13.46 -2.51
CA THR A 86 1.12 -13.80 -1.67
C THR A 86 0.83 -15.09 -0.89
N ASP A 87 1.85 -15.64 -0.24
CA ASP A 87 1.69 -16.79 0.64
C ASP A 87 1.05 -16.36 1.96
N THR A 88 -0.08 -16.97 2.31
CA THR A 88 -0.79 -16.70 3.57
C THR A 88 0.07 -17.00 4.80
N GLU A 89 1.00 -17.94 4.66
CA GLU A 89 2.02 -18.33 5.64
C GLU A 89 3.06 -17.24 5.87
N THR A 90 3.12 -16.21 5.02
CA THR A 90 3.97 -15.02 5.19
C THR A 90 3.15 -13.78 5.51
N THR A 91 1.82 -13.89 5.66
CA THR A 91 0.95 -12.78 6.04
C THR A 91 0.78 -12.73 7.57
N TYR A 92 0.97 -11.54 8.14
CA TYR A 92 0.70 -11.21 9.54
C TYR A 92 -0.72 -10.68 9.73
N ALA A 93 -1.09 -9.66 8.95
CA ALA A 93 -2.38 -8.99 9.03
C ALA A 93 -2.78 -8.40 7.67
N ILE A 94 -4.09 -8.21 7.46
CA ILE A 94 -4.64 -7.55 6.28
C ILE A 94 -5.44 -6.35 6.76
N PHE A 95 -5.15 -5.18 6.21
CA PHE A 95 -5.95 -3.96 6.42
C PHE A 95 -6.76 -3.67 5.17
N ALA A 96 -8.06 -3.52 5.35
CA ALA A 96 -8.96 -3.13 4.27
C ALA A 96 -8.65 -1.70 3.80
N PRO A 97 -8.98 -1.36 2.53
CA PRO A 97 -8.91 0.01 2.04
C PRO A 97 -9.81 0.94 2.86
N GLY A 98 -9.49 2.24 2.86
CA GLY A 98 -10.20 3.24 3.64
C GLY A 98 -9.74 3.34 5.10
N GLY A 99 -8.70 2.58 5.49
CA GLY A 99 -8.03 2.74 6.77
C GLY A 99 -7.21 4.03 6.83
N ALA A 100 -7.04 4.55 8.05
CA ALA A 100 -6.09 5.64 8.31
C ALA A 100 -4.68 5.07 8.46
N ALA A 101 -3.72 5.62 7.71
CA ALA A 101 -2.30 5.37 7.90
C ALA A 101 -1.59 6.72 8.08
N GLY A 102 -1.02 6.95 9.27
CA GLY A 102 -0.59 8.29 9.68
C GLY A 102 -1.81 9.22 9.82
N TYR A 103 -1.77 10.38 9.16
CA TYR A 103 -2.85 11.38 9.17
C TYR A 103 -3.73 11.37 7.91
N GLU A 104 -3.61 10.35 7.07
CA GLU A 104 -4.31 10.25 5.78
C GLU A 104 -5.15 8.98 5.69
N ILE A 105 -6.34 9.09 5.10
CA ILE A 105 -7.14 7.94 4.70
C ILE A 105 -6.55 7.40 3.40
N LYS A 106 -6.15 6.13 3.42
CA LYS A 106 -5.52 5.49 2.26
C LYS A 106 -6.58 4.73 1.46
N PRO A 107 -6.69 4.96 0.15
CA PRO A 107 -7.71 4.32 -0.69
C PRO A 107 -7.39 2.85 -1.02
N HIS A 108 -6.23 2.33 -0.60
CA HIS A 108 -5.75 0.98 -0.84
C HIS A 108 -5.62 0.18 0.46
N GLY A 109 -5.64 -1.14 0.35
CA GLY A 109 -5.42 -2.06 1.47
C GLY A 109 -3.94 -2.43 1.65
N TYR A 110 -3.63 -3.07 2.78
CA TYR A 110 -2.27 -3.51 3.10
C TYR A 110 -2.25 -5.00 3.45
N PHE A 111 -1.21 -5.69 3.00
CA PHE A 111 -0.78 -6.97 3.55
C PHE A 111 0.47 -6.73 4.38
N LEU A 112 0.35 -6.87 5.70
CA LEU A 112 1.53 -6.87 6.56
C LEU A 112 2.14 -8.26 6.50
N ILE A 113 3.43 -8.32 6.23
CA ILE A 113 4.14 -9.59 6.15
C ILE A 113 4.74 -9.95 7.51
N LYS A 114 4.88 -11.24 7.78
CA LYS A 114 5.72 -11.79 8.86
C LYS A 114 6.96 -12.42 8.25
N GLY A 115 8.04 -12.40 9.01
CA GLY A 115 9.35 -12.89 8.55
C GLY A 115 10.13 -11.80 7.81
N GLU A 116 11.13 -12.23 7.05
CA GLU A 116 12.09 -11.31 6.42
C GLU A 116 11.70 -10.91 5.00
N ARG A 117 10.85 -11.71 4.34
CA ARG A 117 10.51 -11.55 2.93
C ARG A 117 9.25 -12.33 2.58
N ALA A 118 8.43 -11.79 1.69
CA ALA A 118 7.26 -12.46 1.12
C ALA A 118 7.30 -12.42 -0.41
N ALA A 119 6.87 -13.50 -1.05
CA ALA A 119 6.69 -13.55 -2.50
C ALA A 119 5.38 -12.83 -2.89
N VAL A 120 5.40 -12.14 -4.01
CA VAL A 120 4.23 -11.47 -4.59
C VAL A 120 3.97 -12.02 -5.98
N TYR A 121 2.75 -12.51 -6.20
CA TYR A 121 2.30 -13.17 -7.41
C TYR A 121 1.18 -12.37 -8.07
N ALA A 122 1.02 -12.57 -9.38
CA ALA A 122 -0.12 -12.07 -10.12
C ALA A 122 -1.41 -12.80 -9.68
N PRO A 123 -2.42 -12.11 -9.11
CA PRO A 123 -3.65 -12.78 -8.67
C PRO A 123 -4.58 -13.16 -9.85
N VAL A 124 -4.35 -12.57 -11.02
CA VAL A 124 -5.12 -12.73 -12.26
C VAL A 124 -4.18 -12.46 -13.44
N ASP A 125 -4.56 -12.88 -14.65
CA ASP A 125 -3.88 -12.46 -15.87
C ASP A 125 -3.92 -10.93 -16.00
N MET A 126 -2.75 -10.30 -16.17
CA MET A 126 -2.61 -8.86 -16.16
C MET A 126 -1.34 -8.39 -16.88
N ASN A 127 -1.30 -7.13 -17.29
CA ASN A 127 -0.18 -6.54 -18.03
C ASN A 127 0.42 -5.42 -17.19
N LEU A 128 1.72 -5.46 -16.92
CA LEU A 128 2.44 -4.33 -16.32
C LEU A 128 2.58 -3.25 -17.39
N VAL A 129 1.98 -2.08 -17.15
CA VAL A 129 1.92 -0.99 -18.14
C VAL A 129 2.73 0.24 -17.73
N GLN A 130 3.06 0.35 -16.44
CA GLN A 130 3.74 1.51 -15.87
C GLN A 130 4.34 1.13 -14.51
N GLY A 131 5.35 1.86 -14.06
CA GLY A 131 5.92 1.70 -12.73
C GLY A 131 6.60 2.96 -12.23
N SER A 132 7.11 2.92 -11.00
CA SER A 132 8.15 3.84 -10.52
C SER A 132 9.10 3.09 -9.60
N TYR A 133 10.40 3.36 -9.72
CA TYR A 133 11.42 2.95 -8.75
C TYR A 133 11.81 4.19 -7.95
N TYR A 134 11.58 4.19 -6.65
CA TYR A 134 11.70 5.38 -5.81
C TYR A 134 12.37 5.10 -4.46
N LYS A 135 12.92 6.16 -3.87
CA LYS A 135 13.52 6.17 -2.54
C LYS A 135 12.43 6.25 -1.48
N GLU A 136 12.52 5.39 -0.49
CA GLU A 136 11.67 5.45 0.69
C GLU A 136 12.21 6.45 1.71
N PRO A 137 11.37 6.88 2.67
CA PRO A 137 11.84 7.60 3.84
C PRO A 137 12.92 6.84 4.61
N GLU A 138 13.93 7.53 5.15
CA GLU A 138 15.09 6.91 5.84
C GLU A 138 14.72 6.01 7.03
N ASN A 139 13.52 6.17 7.59
CA ASN A 139 13.06 5.33 8.70
C ASN A 139 12.46 3.99 8.25
N PHE A 140 12.25 3.78 6.95
CA PHE A 140 11.65 2.56 6.41
C PHE A 140 12.66 1.41 6.38
N LEU A 141 12.13 0.17 6.32
CA LEU A 141 12.97 -1.03 6.26
C LEU A 141 13.74 -1.17 4.94
N ALA A 142 13.14 -0.75 3.83
CA ALA A 142 13.77 -0.75 2.51
C ALA A 142 14.18 0.68 2.15
N ASP A 143 15.39 0.86 1.63
CA ASP A 143 15.84 2.18 1.16
C ASP A 143 15.13 2.62 -0.13
N ASN A 144 14.76 1.64 -0.98
CA ASN A 144 14.12 1.88 -2.25
C ASN A 144 13.09 0.79 -2.54
N THR A 145 12.01 1.15 -3.22
CA THR A 145 10.96 0.22 -3.61
C THR A 145 10.38 0.55 -4.98
N TYR A 146 9.60 -0.38 -5.51
CA TYR A 146 8.88 -0.28 -6.76
C TYR A 146 7.38 -0.23 -6.49
N ILE A 147 6.72 0.73 -7.13
CA ILE A 147 5.28 0.70 -7.36
C ILE A 147 5.03 0.27 -8.81
N LEU A 148 4.16 -0.73 -8.98
CA LEU A 148 3.91 -1.39 -10.25
C LEU A 148 2.42 -1.28 -10.59
N HIS A 149 2.11 -0.76 -11.78
CA HIS A 149 0.73 -0.57 -12.25
C HIS A 149 0.37 -1.56 -13.35
N PHE A 150 -0.66 -2.33 -13.09
CA PHE A 150 -1.15 -3.37 -13.97
C PHE A 150 -2.51 -3.00 -14.58
N ALA A 151 -2.64 -3.23 -15.88
CA ALA A 151 -3.93 -3.32 -16.56
C ALA A 151 -4.47 -4.75 -16.43
N VAL A 152 -5.76 -4.90 -16.11
CA VAL A 152 -6.42 -6.21 -16.00
C VAL A 152 -7.55 -6.28 -17.02
N GLY A 153 -7.24 -6.86 -18.19
CA GLY A 153 -8.12 -6.78 -19.37
C GLY A 153 -8.47 -5.33 -19.66
N CYS A 154 -9.70 -5.05 -20.10
CA CYS A 154 -10.25 -3.69 -20.20
C CYS A 154 -10.99 -3.21 -18.94
N ASP A 155 -11.03 -4.01 -17.88
CA ASP A 155 -12.02 -3.87 -16.81
C ASP A 155 -11.57 -2.89 -15.72
N TYR A 156 -10.33 -3.03 -15.24
CA TYR A 156 -9.77 -2.17 -14.19
C TYR A 156 -8.24 -2.13 -14.21
N ALA A 157 -7.69 -1.23 -13.37
CA ALA A 157 -6.28 -1.19 -13.00
C ALA A 157 -6.10 -1.71 -11.59
N MET A 158 -4.95 -2.30 -11.32
CA MET A 158 -4.46 -2.47 -9.96
C MET A 158 -3.01 -1.99 -9.86
N PHE A 159 -2.63 -1.49 -8.70
CA PHE A 159 -1.22 -1.25 -8.40
C PHE A 159 -0.78 -2.09 -7.23
N ILE A 160 0.49 -2.49 -7.27
CA ILE A 160 1.16 -3.22 -6.21
C ILE A 160 2.36 -2.36 -5.81
N ASP A 161 2.35 -1.90 -4.58
CA ASP A 161 3.37 -1.02 -4.02
C ASP A 161 4.38 -1.80 -3.16
N HIS A 162 5.50 -1.16 -2.85
CA HIS A 162 6.54 -1.64 -1.95
C HIS A 162 7.13 -3.00 -2.34
N ILE A 163 7.23 -3.29 -3.65
CA ILE A 163 8.06 -4.39 -4.14
C ILE A 163 9.52 -3.98 -3.98
N THR A 164 10.34 -4.83 -3.38
CA THR A 164 11.76 -4.52 -3.11
C THR A 164 12.69 -5.25 -4.07
N ASP A 165 12.26 -6.40 -4.58
CA ASP A 165 13.03 -7.24 -5.49
C ASP A 165 12.13 -7.81 -6.59
N PRO A 166 11.85 -7.02 -7.65
CA PRO A 166 11.04 -7.49 -8.77
C PRO A 166 11.80 -8.50 -9.63
N VAL A 167 11.07 -9.33 -10.39
CA VAL A 167 11.67 -10.28 -11.34
C VAL A 167 12.41 -9.56 -12.47
N ASP A 168 13.36 -10.25 -13.11
CA ASP A 168 14.28 -9.65 -14.08
C ASP A 168 13.58 -8.98 -15.26
N LYS A 169 12.46 -9.54 -15.75
CA LYS A 169 11.70 -8.92 -16.85
C LYS A 169 11.11 -7.55 -16.48
N ILE A 170 10.80 -7.30 -15.21
CA ILE A 170 10.40 -5.97 -14.74
C ILE A 170 11.64 -5.07 -14.64
N LYS A 171 12.72 -5.53 -14.00
CA LYS A 171 13.96 -4.75 -13.86
C LYS A 171 14.52 -4.29 -15.21
N ALA A 172 14.33 -5.09 -16.27
CA ALA A 172 14.78 -4.80 -17.62
C ALA A 172 14.12 -3.56 -18.25
N VAL A 173 12.92 -3.18 -17.82
CA VAL A 173 12.17 -2.03 -18.36
C VAL A 173 12.04 -0.86 -17.39
N MET A 174 12.36 -1.08 -16.11
CA MET A 174 12.31 -0.05 -15.09
C MET A 174 13.54 0.86 -15.11
N ASN A 175 13.40 2.05 -14.56
CA ASN A 175 14.54 2.91 -14.26
C ASN A 175 15.53 2.20 -13.33
N THR A 176 16.82 2.38 -13.59
CA THR A 176 17.90 1.78 -12.79
C THR A 176 18.29 2.64 -11.58
N GLN A 177 17.85 3.89 -11.53
CA GLN A 177 18.11 4.82 -10.45
C GLN A 177 16.79 5.19 -9.75
N PRO A 178 16.73 5.11 -8.42
CA PRO A 178 15.52 5.45 -7.69
C PRO A 178 15.28 6.95 -7.70
N LYS A 179 14.04 7.35 -7.94
CA LYS A 179 13.58 8.75 -7.85
C LYS A 179 13.39 9.20 -6.40
N GLU A 180 13.38 10.51 -6.17
CA GLU A 180 13.07 11.10 -4.86
C GLU A 180 11.57 11.12 -4.53
N ASP A 181 10.70 10.79 -5.49
CA ASP A 181 9.25 10.77 -5.29
C ASP A 181 8.58 9.59 -6.00
N THR A 182 7.33 9.35 -5.62
CA THR A 182 6.53 8.20 -6.07
C THR A 182 5.83 8.44 -7.41
N ARG A 183 6.06 9.56 -8.12
CA ARG A 183 5.36 9.84 -9.38
C ARG A 183 5.77 8.80 -10.43
N MET A 184 4.74 8.27 -11.09
CA MET A 184 4.87 7.22 -12.11
C MET A 184 5.74 7.66 -13.29
N ASP A 185 6.46 6.70 -13.87
CA ASP A 185 7.12 6.87 -15.17
C ASP A 185 6.11 7.00 -16.31
N THR A 186 6.60 7.26 -17.52
CA THR A 186 5.75 7.11 -18.71
C THR A 186 5.29 5.66 -18.86
N PHE A 187 4.14 5.47 -19.50
CA PHE A 187 3.70 4.13 -19.87
C PHE A 187 4.75 3.42 -20.73
N PHE A 188 4.87 2.12 -20.54
CA PHE A 188 5.73 1.29 -21.37
C PHE A 188 5.14 1.18 -22.78
N ASP A 189 5.99 1.29 -23.79
CA ASP A 189 5.60 1.07 -25.18
C ASP A 189 5.10 -0.37 -25.37
N ASP A 190 5.79 -1.33 -24.73
CA ASP A 190 5.45 -2.75 -24.69
C ASP A 190 5.10 -3.18 -23.26
N PRO A 191 3.81 -3.40 -22.94
CA PRO A 191 3.41 -3.96 -21.65
C PRO A 191 3.99 -5.36 -21.41
N ILE A 192 4.25 -5.68 -20.14
CA ILE A 192 4.76 -7.01 -19.76
C ILE A 192 3.62 -7.88 -19.25
N ASP A 193 3.37 -8.99 -19.94
CA ASP A 193 2.32 -9.94 -19.56
C ASP A 193 2.72 -10.77 -18.33
N PHE A 194 1.75 -10.96 -17.44
CA PHE A 194 1.81 -11.90 -16.34
C PHE A 194 0.59 -12.81 -16.36
N LYS A 195 0.83 -14.10 -16.14
CA LYS A 195 -0.24 -15.08 -15.91
C LYS A 195 -0.59 -15.17 -14.44
N ALA A 196 -1.84 -15.50 -14.14
CA ALA A 196 -2.26 -15.77 -12.77
C ALA A 196 -1.32 -16.81 -12.11
N GLY A 197 -0.82 -16.48 -10.91
CA GLY A 197 0.13 -17.27 -10.14
C GLY A 197 1.60 -17.01 -10.49
N GLU A 198 1.89 -16.23 -11.54
CA GLU A 198 3.26 -15.89 -11.91
C GLU A 198 3.90 -14.95 -10.90
N LEU A 199 5.17 -15.20 -10.58
CA LEU A 199 5.94 -14.38 -9.64
C LEU A 199 6.22 -12.99 -10.22
N ILE A 200 5.83 -11.96 -9.48
CA ILE A 200 6.12 -10.54 -9.79
C ILE A 200 7.42 -10.13 -9.12
N GLY A 201 7.66 -10.64 -7.91
CA GLY A 201 8.85 -10.34 -7.15
C GLY A 201 8.65 -10.63 -5.68
N TYR A 202 9.42 -9.91 -4.86
CA TYR A 202 9.37 -10.04 -3.42
C TYR A 202 9.32 -8.68 -2.75
N THR A 203 8.76 -8.67 -1.55
CA THR A 203 8.77 -7.53 -0.64
C THR A 203 9.37 -7.94 0.70
N ILE A 204 10.08 -7.03 1.34
CA ILE A 204 10.48 -7.14 2.75
C ILE A 204 9.51 -6.37 3.66
N GLY A 205 8.42 -5.84 3.10
CA GLY A 205 7.45 -4.99 3.78
C GLY A 205 7.80 -3.51 3.65
N ALA A 206 6.86 -2.68 4.07
CA ALA A 206 7.00 -1.23 4.15
C ALA A 206 6.65 -0.75 5.55
N GLY A 207 7.24 0.37 5.94
CA GLY A 207 7.06 0.97 7.26
C GLY A 207 8.34 0.98 8.09
N PRO A 208 8.27 1.59 9.27
CA PRO A 208 9.43 1.89 10.08
C PRO A 208 10.20 0.63 10.49
N ASN A 209 11.53 0.74 10.62
CA ASN A 209 12.41 -0.33 11.13
C ASN A 209 12.24 -0.59 12.65
N THR A 210 11.00 -0.57 13.13
CA THR A 210 10.61 -1.01 14.46
C THR A 210 9.80 -2.28 14.26
N ARG A 211 10.50 -3.40 14.06
CA ARG A 211 9.84 -4.71 14.16
C ARG A 211 9.19 -4.79 15.55
N PRO A 212 7.89 -5.14 15.67
CA PRO A 212 7.31 -5.47 16.96
C PRO A 212 8.03 -6.66 17.61
#